data_AF-A0A5E4IDV3-F1
#
_entry.id   AF-A0A5E4IDV3-F1
#
_cell.length_a   1.000
_cell.length_b   1.000
_cell.length_c   1.000
_cell.angle_alpha   90.00
_cell.angle_beta   90.00
_cell.angle_gamma   90.00
#
_symmetry.space_group_name_H-M   'P 1'
#
loop_
_entity.id
_entity.type
_entity.pdbx_description
1 polymer ?
#
loop_
_entity_poly.entity_id
_entity_poly.type
_entity_poly.pdbx_seq_one_letter_code
_entity_poly.pdbx_strand_id
1 'polypeptide(L)'
;MPSKGKREPYEGENPEPPDPGEKGGDFLGWIKKRGFLVCLIDCDDYCKSIGLDLEEFARQMEKERILIGRLSGGNKAVKVVDRTWCSKWARKYERDKPHHRQKQRLHEPHSPIQSDKDALGNPKQV
;
A
#
# COMPACT_ATOMS: atom_id res chain seq x y z
N MET A 1 18.37 -23.98 -6.88
CA MET A 1 18.12 -22.54 -6.62
C MET A 1 16.89 -22.45 -5.72
N PRO A 2 16.97 -21.80 -4.54
CA PRO A 2 15.89 -21.85 -3.57
C PRO A 2 14.68 -21.05 -4.07
N SER A 3 13.52 -21.71 -3.99
CA SER A 3 12.19 -21.23 -4.32
C SER A 3 11.89 -19.90 -3.63
N LYS A 4 11.46 -18.88 -4.38
CA LYS A 4 11.06 -17.58 -3.81
C LYS A 4 9.91 -17.79 -2.84
N GLY A 5 10.26 -17.78 -1.55
CA GLY A 5 9.35 -17.99 -0.44
C GLY A 5 8.15 -17.06 -0.52
N LYS A 6 6.98 -17.62 -0.23
CA LYS A 6 5.83 -16.83 0.21
C LYS A 6 6.36 -15.95 1.35
N ARG A 7 6.31 -14.61 1.21
CA ARG A 7 6.63 -13.73 2.35
C ARG A 7 5.74 -14.19 3.49
N GLU A 8 6.34 -14.61 4.59
CA GLU A 8 5.62 -14.92 5.82
C GLU A 8 4.72 -13.70 6.13
N PRO A 9 3.44 -13.91 6.48
CA PRO A 9 2.66 -12.84 7.08
C PRO A 9 3.45 -12.38 8.30
N TYR A 10 3.87 -11.10 8.31
CA TYR A 10 4.65 -10.55 9.41
C TYR A 10 3.98 -10.94 10.74
N GLU A 11 4.67 -11.70 11.60
CA GLU A 11 4.24 -12.18 12.93
C GLU A 11 3.84 -11.05 13.92
N GLY A 12 3.76 -9.79 13.48
CA GLY A 12 3.29 -8.63 14.23
C GLY A 12 1.96 -8.07 13.69
N GLU A 13 1.05 -8.94 13.25
CA GLU A 13 -0.21 -8.59 12.57
C GLU A 13 -1.26 -7.95 13.49
N ASN A 14 -1.03 -7.95 14.80
CA ASN A 14 -1.91 -7.24 15.72
C ASN A 14 -1.57 -5.74 15.71
N PRO A 15 -2.48 -4.87 15.24
CA PRO A 15 -2.24 -3.45 15.24
C PRO A 15 -2.20 -2.88 16.67
N GLU A 16 -1.35 -1.88 16.89
CA GLU A 16 -1.21 -1.26 18.21
C GLU A 16 -2.45 -0.41 18.55
N PRO A 17 -2.97 -0.49 19.79
CA PRO A 17 -4.10 0.33 20.24
C PRO A 17 -3.69 1.81 20.31
N PRO A 18 -4.59 2.80 20.20
CA PRO A 18 -6.05 2.69 20.06
C PRO A 18 -6.56 2.07 18.76
N ASP A 19 -7.73 1.45 18.89
CA ASP A 19 -8.55 0.96 17.78
C ASP A 19 -9.31 2.14 17.13
N PRO A 20 -9.10 2.42 15.83
CA PRO A 20 -9.79 3.48 15.11
C PRO A 20 -11.27 3.17 14.83
N GLY A 21 -11.75 1.95 15.08
CA GLY A 21 -13.10 1.51 14.76
C GLY A 21 -13.31 1.34 13.25
N GLU A 22 -14.50 0.88 12.86
CA GLU A 22 -14.83 0.57 11.46
C GLU A 22 -14.72 1.80 10.54
N LYS A 23 -15.33 2.92 10.95
CA LYS A 23 -15.25 4.20 10.24
C LYS A 23 -13.84 4.77 10.19
N GLY A 24 -13.07 4.60 11.27
CA GLY A 24 -11.66 4.99 11.27
C GLY A 24 -10.84 4.11 10.32
N GLY A 25 -11.14 2.81 10.23
CA GLY A 25 -10.58 1.91 9.22
C GLY A 25 -10.86 2.36 7.79
N ASP A 26 -12.08 2.82 7.51
CA ASP A 26 -12.45 3.45 6.23
C ASP A 26 -11.62 4.70 5.93
N PHE A 27 -11.52 5.62 6.90
CA PHE A 27 -10.69 6.81 6.78
C PHE A 27 -9.21 6.49 6.55
N LEU A 28 -8.65 5.55 7.31
CA LEU A 28 -7.25 5.13 7.19
C LEU A 28 -6.97 4.51 5.82
N GLY A 29 -7.86 3.65 5.32
CA GLY A 29 -7.78 3.10 3.96
C GLY A 29 -7.87 4.18 2.88
N TRP A 30 -8.70 5.20 3.07
CA TRP A 30 -8.85 6.32 2.15
C TRP A 30 -7.63 7.25 2.12
N ILE A 31 -7.13 7.70 3.29
CA ILE A 31 -6.00 8.62 3.37
C ILE A 31 -4.69 7.94 2.94
N LYS A 32 -4.55 6.62 3.16
CA LYS A 32 -3.43 5.81 2.66
C LYS A 32 -3.32 5.87 1.13
N LYS A 33 -4.44 5.79 0.40
CA LYS A 33 -4.46 5.90 -1.07
C LYS A 33 -4.02 7.27 -1.59
N ARG A 34 -4.10 8.29 -0.75
CA ARG A 34 -3.72 9.68 -1.06
C ARG A 34 -2.33 10.06 -0.55
N GLY A 35 -1.57 9.10 -0.01
CA GLY A 35 -0.19 9.33 0.41
C GLY A 35 -0.04 9.84 1.85
N PHE A 36 -1.02 9.58 2.73
CA PHE A 36 -0.95 9.88 4.18
C PHE A 36 -0.93 11.37 4.55
N LEU A 37 -1.20 12.26 3.60
CA LEU A 37 -1.26 13.70 3.81
C LEU A 37 -2.30 14.30 2.88
N VAL A 38 -3.33 14.93 3.45
CA VAL A 38 -4.45 15.51 2.69
C VAL A 38 -4.91 16.81 3.34
N CYS A 39 -5.43 17.76 2.55
CA CYS A 39 -5.98 19.01 3.05
C CYS A 39 -7.13 18.76 4.03
N LEU A 40 -7.26 19.63 5.04
CA LEU A 40 -8.26 19.45 6.10
C LEU A 40 -9.69 19.43 5.55
N ILE A 41 -9.98 20.27 4.55
CA ILE A 41 -11.30 20.37 3.92
C ILE A 41 -11.70 19.05 3.27
N ASP A 42 -10.82 18.46 2.45
CA ASP A 42 -11.08 17.17 1.80
C ASP A 42 -11.25 16.03 2.82
N CYS A 43 -10.45 16.05 3.90
CA CYS A 43 -10.59 15.08 4.98
C CYS A 43 -11.93 15.24 5.70
N ASP A 44 -12.32 16.46 6.01
CA ASP A 44 -13.55 16.78 6.72
C ASP A 44 -14.79 16.38 5.89
N ASP A 45 -14.80 16.68 4.60
CA ASP A 45 -15.86 16.27 3.67
C ASP A 45 -15.99 14.73 3.60
N TYR A 46 -14.86 14.02 3.52
CA TYR A 46 -14.88 12.56 3.53
C TYR A 46 -15.36 12.00 4.88
N CYS A 47 -14.84 12.52 5.99
CA CYS A 47 -15.23 12.12 7.34
C CYS A 47 -16.74 12.33 7.58
N LYS A 48 -17.30 13.46 7.14
CA LYS A 48 -18.75 13.72 7.16
C LYS A 48 -19.54 12.69 6.36
N SER A 49 -19.05 12.29 5.19
CA SER A 49 -19.74 11.30 4.34
C SER A 49 -19.86 9.91 4.99
N ILE A 50 -18.91 9.55 5.86
CA ILE A 50 -18.91 8.29 6.61
C ILE A 50 -19.43 8.46 8.06
N GLY A 51 -19.86 9.68 8.43
CA GLY A 51 -20.33 10.02 9.77
C GLY A 51 -19.25 9.85 10.85
N LEU A 52 -18.01 10.23 10.56
CA LEU A 52 -16.87 10.29 11.47
C LEU A 52 -16.56 11.75 11.80
N ASP A 53 -16.35 12.08 13.06
CA ASP A 53 -15.85 13.40 13.46
C ASP A 53 -14.32 13.39 13.41
N LEU A 54 -13.75 14.21 12.52
CA LEU A 54 -12.31 14.23 12.27
C LEU A 54 -11.50 14.80 13.43
N GLU A 55 -12.00 15.84 14.10
CA GLU A 55 -11.30 16.47 15.23
C GLU A 55 -11.34 15.55 16.45
N GLU A 56 -12.48 14.94 16.72
CA GLU A 56 -12.61 13.96 17.79
C GLU A 56 -11.77 12.72 17.52
N PHE A 57 -11.81 12.20 16.29
CA PHE A 57 -11.00 11.06 15.87
C PHE A 57 -9.50 11.33 16.03
N ALA A 58 -9.02 12.49 15.56
CA ALA A 58 -7.62 12.86 15.74
C ALA A 58 -7.23 13.03 17.21
N ARG A 59 -8.15 13.50 18.07
CA ARG A 59 -7.93 13.58 19.52
C ARG A 59 -7.82 12.20 20.16
N GLN A 60 -8.68 11.26 19.76
CA GLN A 60 -8.69 9.87 20.27
C GLN A 60 -7.45 9.08 19.83
N MET A 61 -6.97 9.30 18.60
CA MET A 61 -5.82 8.57 18.04
C MET A 61 -4.46 9.13 18.44
N GLU A 62 -4.45 10.28 19.14
CA GLU A 62 -3.26 11.00 19.58
C GLU A 62 -2.40 11.61 18.45
N LYS A 63 -1.68 12.68 18.80
CA LYS A 63 -0.88 13.48 17.84
C LYS A 63 0.30 12.70 17.23
N GLU A 64 0.74 11.63 17.88
CA GLU A 64 1.82 10.76 17.41
C GLU A 64 1.41 9.94 16.19
N ARG A 65 0.10 9.77 15.96
CA ARG A 65 -0.45 8.97 14.85
C ARG A 65 -1.13 9.83 13.83
N ILE A 66 -1.96 10.77 14.28
CA ILE A 66 -2.71 11.68 13.42
C ILE A 66 -2.45 13.12 13.87
N LEU A 67 -1.89 13.90 12.96
CA LEU A 67 -1.60 15.30 13.18
C LEU A 67 -2.48 16.17 12.29
N ILE A 68 -3.29 17.02 12.90
CA ILE A 68 -3.94 18.14 12.22
C ILE A 68 -3.01 19.35 12.38
N GLY A 69 -2.42 19.80 11.28
CA GLY A 69 -1.39 20.86 11.27
C GLY A 69 -1.55 21.82 10.11
N ARG A 70 -0.63 22.78 10.01
CA ARG A 70 -0.52 23.66 8.83
C ARG A 70 0.61 23.19 7.92
N LEU A 71 0.35 23.18 6.62
CA LEU A 71 1.36 23.06 5.59
C LEU A 71 2.17 24.36 5.51
N SER A 72 3.36 24.30 4.90
CA SER A 72 4.24 25.45 4.70
C SER A 72 3.58 26.61 3.93
N GLY A 73 2.47 26.37 3.23
CA GLY A 73 1.65 27.40 2.55
C GLY A 73 0.47 27.94 3.37
N GLY A 74 0.41 27.69 4.68
CA GLY A 74 -0.66 28.18 5.57
C GLY A 74 -1.95 27.35 5.59
N ASN A 75 -2.15 26.49 4.58
CA ASN A 75 -3.30 25.59 4.51
C ASN A 75 -3.27 24.54 5.62
N LYS A 76 -4.42 24.26 6.24
CA LYS A 76 -4.55 23.17 7.22
C LYS A 76 -4.59 21.82 6.48
N ALA A 77 -3.92 20.82 7.05
CA ALA A 77 -3.87 19.47 6.53
C ALA A 77 -3.89 18.44 7.66
N VAL A 78 -4.38 17.25 7.34
CA VAL A 78 -4.28 16.07 8.18
C VAL A 78 -3.14 15.21 7.65
N LYS A 79 -2.24 14.83 8.56
CA LYS A 79 -1.12 13.94 8.29
C LYS A 79 -1.23 12.71 9.17
N VAL A 80 -1.12 11.54 8.57
CA VAL A 80 -0.85 10.31 9.31
C VAL A 80 0.66 10.22 9.51
N VAL A 81 1.08 10.33 10.77
CA VAL A 81 2.47 10.27 11.19
C VAL A 81 2.94 8.82 11.25
N ASP A 82 2.17 7.96 11.93
CA ASP A 82 2.43 6.52 11.97
C ASP A 82 1.73 5.79 10.81
N ARG A 83 2.48 5.62 9.73
CA ARG A 83 2.04 4.92 8.51
C ARG A 83 1.92 3.41 8.70
N THR A 84 2.71 2.84 9.61
CA THR A 84 2.71 1.41 9.90
C THR A 84 1.44 1.05 10.65
N TRP A 85 1.13 1.80 11.71
CA TRP A 85 -0.12 1.72 12.45
C TRP A 85 -1.33 1.83 11.53
N CYS A 86 -1.37 2.86 10.68
CA CYS A 86 -2.44 3.06 9.70
C CYS A 86 -2.59 1.87 8.73
N SER A 87 -1.48 1.33 8.23
CA SER A 87 -1.50 0.19 7.32
C SER A 87 -2.00 -1.09 7.99
N LYS A 88 -1.61 -1.34 9.24
CA LYS A 88 -2.07 -2.51 10.00
C LYS A 88 -3.57 -2.43 10.28
N TRP A 89 -4.07 -1.28 10.72
CA TRP A 89 -5.51 -1.08 10.96
C TRP A 89 -6.34 -1.11 9.68
N ALA A 90 -5.87 -0.48 8.59
CA ALA A 90 -6.55 -0.56 7.31
C ALA A 90 -6.64 -2.01 6.79
N ARG A 91 -5.62 -2.84 7.04
CA ARG A 91 -5.66 -4.27 6.73
C ARG A 91 -6.63 -5.03 7.62
N LYS A 92 -6.62 -4.78 8.94
CA LYS A 92 -7.52 -5.43 9.90
C LYS A 92 -9.00 -5.19 9.56
N TYR A 93 -9.32 -4.00 9.05
CA TYR A 93 -10.65 -3.65 8.55
C TYR A 93 -10.89 -4.00 7.07
N GLU A 94 -9.97 -4.73 6.43
CA GLU A 94 -10.05 -5.12 5.00
C GLU A 94 -10.23 -3.93 4.04
N ARG A 95 -9.85 -2.72 4.47
CA ARG A 95 -9.88 -1.48 3.66
C ARG A 95 -8.56 -1.23 2.93
N ASP A 96 -7.54 -2.05 3.21
CA ASP A 96 -6.25 -2.04 2.55
C ASP A 96 -6.29 -2.80 1.21
N LYS A 97 -6.53 -2.08 0.11
CA LYS A 97 -6.34 -2.63 -1.24
C LYS A 97 -4.88 -2.46 -1.66
N PRO A 98 -4.18 -3.52 -2.11
CA PRO A 98 -2.76 -3.45 -2.43
C PRO A 98 -2.47 -2.46 -3.55
N HIS A 99 -1.66 -1.44 -3.26
CA HIS A 99 -1.08 -0.54 -4.26
C HIS A 99 0.28 -1.10 -4.73
N HIS A 100 0.27 -2.26 -5.38
CA HIS A 100 1.43 -2.70 -6.16
C HIS A 100 1.26 -2.26 -7.61
N ARG A 101 1.59 -1.00 -7.90
CA ARG A 101 2.10 -0.65 -9.23
C ARG A 101 3.55 -1.11 -9.32
N GLN A 102 3.77 -2.41 -9.21
CA GLN A 102 5.03 -3.00 -9.64
C GLN A 102 4.96 -3.02 -11.17
N LYS A 103 5.67 -2.07 -11.81
CA LYS A 103 5.87 -2.13 -13.26
C LYS A 103 6.46 -3.50 -13.55
N GLN A 104 5.69 -4.39 -14.16
CA GLN A 104 6.25 -5.56 -14.81
C GLN A 104 7.09 -4.99 -15.95
N ARG A 105 8.39 -4.78 -15.71
CA ARG A 105 9.34 -4.82 -16.83
C ARG A 105 9.25 -6.26 -17.31
N LEU A 106 8.60 -6.45 -18.47
CA LEU A 106 8.76 -7.66 -19.24
C LEU A 106 10.27 -7.86 -19.42
N HIS A 107 10.85 -8.78 -18.66
CA HIS A 107 12.12 -9.36 -19.04
C HIS A 107 11.80 -10.20 -20.26
N GLU A 108 12.11 -9.69 -21.45
CA GLU A 108 12.27 -10.53 -22.63
C GLU A 108 13.24 -11.66 -22.26
N PRO A 109 12.86 -12.94 -22.44
CA PRO A 109 13.81 -14.01 -22.29
C PRO A 109 14.81 -13.91 -23.44
N HIS A 110 16.07 -13.65 -23.09
CA HIS A 110 17.20 -13.89 -23.99
C HIS A 110 17.10 -15.31 -24.55
N SER A 111 16.94 -15.43 -25.87
CA SER A 111 17.02 -16.69 -26.59
C SER A 111 18.36 -17.38 -26.31
N PRO A 112 18.38 -18.65 -25.88
CA PRO A 112 19.61 -19.42 -25.76
C PRO A 112 20.19 -19.73 -27.15
N ILE A 113 21.48 -19.44 -27.30
CA ILE A 113 22.33 -19.86 -28.41
C ILE A 113 22.34 -21.39 -28.45
N GLN A 114 21.79 -22.01 -29.51
CA GLN A 114 22.03 -23.42 -29.80
C GLN A 114 23.19 -23.53 -30.79
N SER A 115 24.37 -23.86 -30.26
CA SER A 115 25.40 -24.57 -30.99
C SER A 115 25.18 -26.05 -30.76
N ASP A 116 24.83 -26.80 -31.79
CA ASP A 116 25.10 -28.23 -31.83
C ASP A 116 25.66 -28.58 -33.21
N LYS A 117 26.84 -29.19 -33.14
CA LYS A 117 27.59 -29.73 -34.26
C LYS A 117 27.10 -31.16 -34.52
N ASP A 118 27.44 -31.60 -35.73
CA ASP A 118 27.71 -32.97 -36.13
C ASP A 118 26.55 -33.82 -36.70
N ALA A 119 26.85 -34.26 -37.93
CA ALA A 119 26.77 -35.63 -38.42
C ALA A 119 25.62 -36.03 -39.35
N LEU A 120 26.06 -36.28 -40.60
CA LEU A 120 25.67 -37.35 -41.53
C LEU A 120 24.27 -37.33 -42.19
N GLY A 121 24.28 -37.39 -43.52
CA GLY A 121 23.18 -38.00 -44.27
C GLY A 121 22.95 -37.48 -45.68
N ASN A 122 23.87 -37.76 -46.60
CA ASN A 122 23.53 -37.84 -48.03
C ASN A 122 22.41 -38.89 -48.22
N PRO A 123 21.37 -38.62 -49.01
CA PRO A 123 21.28 -39.30 -50.31
C PRO A 123 20.64 -38.46 -51.44
N LYS A 124 21.41 -38.31 -52.53
CA LYS A 124 21.12 -38.72 -53.92
C LYS A 124 19.71 -38.45 -54.53
N GLN A 125 19.76 -38.04 -55.82
CA GLN A 125 18.75 -38.08 -56.91
C GLN A 125 17.86 -36.82 -57.04
N VAL A 126 17.65 -36.21 -58.21
CA VAL A 126 17.73 -36.61 -59.63
C VAL A 126 18.38 -35.50 -60.45
#